data_AF-A0A947DHN7-F1
#
_entry.id   AF-A0A947DHN7-F1
#
_cell.length_a   1.000
_cell.length_b   1.000
_cell.length_c   1.000
_cell.angle_alpha   90.00
_cell.angle_beta   90.00
_cell.angle_gamma   90.00
#
_symmetry.space_group_name_H-M   'P 1'
#
loop_
_entity.id
_entity.type
_entity.pdbx_description
1 polymer ?
#
loop_
_entity_poly.entity_id
_entity_poly.type
_entity_poly.pdbx_seq_one_letter_code
_entity_poly.pdbx_strand_id
1 'polypeptide(L)'
;MAELVPDQRNYYYLLEAERAGIHKPILAGLYTVHQSPRLMDGETGLGIAAANKVPVDRVNTFPEQVQYAANTLRGLTSTLTSEGWGGNDLWDAAKGRYSDRFIERIAEGYMPSPSEENSARLESCNAEQLLSSYLEDISYDYGAQELPHNLADLDDELLALADRIAPNYGRLDFQREALLEVARIWRKLDSHESTIKAMNVPIRNDVADEPVLDKALTDFMRQVSRFYSGYPHQREALLRLTQLWKQLDSREEAIDWLQSTDPRAEETNLQIVDPALIAFVQRIPDNYKGDGYHRFALTETYRMWKGLDSRPTALSELGATPQFLSANKDNPTALAQAAKQVDQSLLTFIESIPGAYKEIEEQREALIRLVQIWRKLDRRVDAIQSLFDDVRRMTRANRDSIEAPPAPKPDPLPARPTRWTPYNLQLGASIIVNGNFTWAEATRGGTRMPPNQATVDAMVRIATLAQQARDRLGRPFHITSWYRPADINRQVGGASNSRHIVGDAIDFYIDGLSGNQIYWALDPWWPGGLGRYTRFSSLSHLDARGYRARWRH
;
A
#
# COMPACT_ATOMS: atom_id res chain seq x y z
N MET A 1 35.85 -11.46 -12.39
CA MET A 1 34.59 -10.68 -12.34
C MET A 1 34.98 -9.22 -12.48
N ALA A 2 34.10 -8.35 -12.98
CA ALA A 2 34.43 -6.93 -13.12
C ALA A 2 34.54 -6.30 -11.72
N GLU A 3 35.52 -5.41 -11.54
CA GLU A 3 35.70 -4.65 -10.31
C GLU A 3 34.45 -3.79 -10.05
N LEU A 4 33.94 -3.75 -8.82
CA LEU A 4 32.78 -2.96 -8.40
C LEU A 4 33.06 -1.48 -8.65
N VAL A 5 32.11 -0.80 -9.29
CA VAL A 5 32.18 0.66 -9.43
C VAL A 5 31.93 1.34 -8.07
N PRO A 6 32.40 2.59 -7.86
CA PRO A 6 32.25 3.30 -6.59
C PRO A 6 30.83 3.26 -6.00
N ASP A 7 29.79 3.48 -6.83
CA ASP A 7 28.40 3.46 -6.38
C ASP A 7 27.96 2.08 -5.83
N GLN A 8 28.44 1.00 -6.44
CA GLN A 8 28.15 -0.36 -5.98
C GLN A 8 28.83 -0.65 -4.64
N ARG A 9 30.04 -0.13 -4.42
CA ARG A 9 30.71 -0.24 -3.12
C ARG A 9 29.98 0.58 -2.06
N ASN A 10 29.57 1.80 -2.40
CA ASN A 10 28.82 2.68 -1.51
C ASN A 10 27.49 2.06 -1.06
N TYR A 11 26.81 1.33 -1.95
CA TYR A 11 25.61 0.56 -1.60
C TYR A 11 25.87 -0.43 -0.45
N TYR A 12 26.95 -1.21 -0.50
CA TYR A 12 27.29 -2.14 0.59
C TYR A 12 27.66 -1.41 1.89
N TYR A 13 28.37 -0.27 1.79
CA TYR A 13 28.70 0.53 2.96
C TYR A 13 27.43 1.05 3.66
N LEU A 14 26.47 1.59 2.89
CA LEU A 14 25.19 2.06 3.42
C LEU A 14 24.40 0.93 4.07
N LEU A 15 24.25 -0.19 3.36
CA LEU A 15 23.53 -1.37 3.85
C LEU A 15 24.06 -1.85 5.20
N GLU A 16 25.38 -1.98 5.33
CA GLU A 16 26.00 -2.52 6.54
C GLU A 16 26.14 -1.48 7.65
N ALA A 17 26.27 -0.19 7.31
CA ALA A 17 26.25 0.90 8.27
C ALA A 17 24.87 1.03 8.93
N GLU A 18 23.79 1.02 8.14
CA GLU A 18 22.42 0.99 8.65
C GLU A 18 22.16 -0.26 9.48
N ARG A 19 22.60 -1.44 9.01
CA ARG A 19 22.45 -2.69 9.77
C ARG A 19 23.19 -2.58 11.10
N ALA A 20 24.46 -2.18 11.13
CA ALA A 20 25.24 -2.21 12.37
C ALA A 20 25.00 -1.00 13.30
N GLY A 21 24.38 0.08 12.80
CA GLY A 21 24.22 1.34 13.52
C GLY A 21 25.54 2.11 13.67
N ILE A 22 26.33 2.15 12.60
CA ILE A 22 27.62 2.86 12.57
C ILE A 22 27.60 3.97 11.51
N HIS A 23 28.54 4.90 11.59
CA HIS A 23 28.63 5.99 10.62
C HIS A 23 29.30 5.53 9.34
N LYS A 24 28.54 5.44 8.24
CA LYS A 24 28.96 4.87 6.95
C LYS A 24 30.37 5.27 6.48
N PRO A 25 30.79 6.55 6.55
CA PRO A 25 32.08 6.97 6.00
C PRO A 25 33.29 6.23 6.55
N ILE A 26 33.20 5.62 7.74
CA ILE A 26 34.30 4.82 8.29
C ILE A 26 34.61 3.58 7.45
N LEU A 27 33.60 2.95 6.83
CA LEU A 27 33.77 1.77 5.99
C LEU A 27 34.49 2.12 4.68
N ALA A 28 34.12 3.26 4.09
CA ALA A 28 34.79 3.79 2.91
C ALA A 28 36.24 4.20 3.22
N GLY A 29 36.49 4.81 4.38
CA GLY A 29 37.84 5.12 4.87
C GLY A 29 38.71 3.88 5.05
N LEU A 30 38.18 2.84 5.71
CA LEU A 30 38.88 1.57 5.90
C LEU A 30 39.22 0.90 4.56
N TYR A 31 38.29 0.87 3.61
CA TYR A 31 38.56 0.36 2.26
C TYR A 31 39.72 1.11 1.60
N THR A 32 39.66 2.45 1.63
CA THR A 32 40.62 3.32 0.96
C THR A 32 42.04 3.14 1.49
N VAL A 33 42.20 2.98 2.81
CA VAL A 33 43.52 2.85 3.44
C VAL A 33 44.06 1.42 3.38
N HIS A 34 43.20 0.40 3.44
CA HIS A 34 43.67 -0.99 3.49
C HIS A 34 43.90 -1.61 2.11
N GLN A 35 42.94 -1.52 1.19
CA GLN A 35 42.94 -2.23 -0.10
C GLN A 35 43.48 -3.68 -0.01
N SER A 36 43.11 -4.38 1.06
CA SER A 36 43.60 -5.71 1.39
C SER A 36 42.66 -6.41 2.39
N PRO A 37 42.60 -7.76 2.40
CA PRO A 37 43.30 -8.70 1.52
C PRO A 37 42.77 -8.67 0.07
N ARG A 38 43.44 -9.35 -0.86
CA ARG A 38 42.85 -9.65 -2.18
C ARG A 38 41.76 -10.71 -2.01
N LEU A 39 40.61 -10.47 -2.60
CA LEU A 39 39.38 -11.25 -2.39
C LEU A 39 39.11 -12.19 -3.55
N MET A 40 38.27 -13.21 -3.35
CA MET A 40 37.97 -14.22 -4.37
C MET A 40 37.10 -13.69 -5.52
N ASP A 41 36.33 -12.63 -5.27
CA ASP A 41 35.51 -11.94 -6.27
C ASP A 41 36.33 -11.00 -7.17
N GLY A 42 37.61 -10.81 -6.87
CA GLY A 42 38.53 -9.94 -7.60
C GLY A 42 38.70 -8.55 -6.99
N GLU A 43 37.97 -8.24 -5.92
CA GLU A 43 38.10 -6.99 -5.17
C GLU A 43 39.29 -7.01 -4.19
N THR A 44 39.47 -5.87 -3.53
CA THR A 44 40.30 -5.77 -2.32
C THR A 44 39.45 -5.50 -1.09
N GLY A 45 39.92 -5.90 0.08
CA GLY A 45 39.20 -5.81 1.35
C GLY A 45 39.42 -4.53 2.15
N LEU A 46 38.75 -4.48 3.30
CA LEU A 46 38.72 -3.37 4.26
C LEU A 46 39.69 -3.59 5.44
N GLY A 47 40.70 -4.46 5.28
CA GLY A 47 41.62 -4.83 6.35
C GLY A 47 41.04 -5.83 7.34
N ILE A 48 40.00 -6.58 6.93
CA ILE A 48 39.37 -7.59 7.79
C ILE A 48 39.98 -8.98 7.55
N ALA A 49 40.34 -9.66 8.64
CA ALA A 49 40.89 -11.00 8.62
C ALA A 49 40.13 -11.94 9.57
N ALA A 50 40.12 -13.23 9.24
CA ALA A 50 39.49 -14.26 10.07
C ALA A 50 40.02 -14.25 11.51
N ALA A 51 39.10 -14.37 12.47
CA ALA A 51 39.42 -14.41 13.90
C ALA A 51 38.37 -15.22 14.67
N ASN A 52 38.78 -15.88 15.75
CA ASN A 52 37.90 -16.67 16.61
C ASN A 52 37.04 -17.66 15.82
N LYS A 53 35.71 -17.46 15.81
CA LYS A 53 34.73 -18.31 15.13
C LYS A 53 34.45 -17.87 13.68
N VAL A 54 35.04 -16.78 13.21
CA VAL A 54 34.88 -16.29 11.83
C VAL A 54 35.93 -16.95 10.95
N PRO A 55 35.54 -17.87 10.05
CA PRO A 55 36.48 -18.56 9.16
C PRO A 55 36.87 -17.68 7.96
N VAL A 56 37.95 -18.05 7.27
CA VAL A 56 38.54 -17.27 6.17
C VAL A 56 37.58 -17.09 5.00
N ASP A 57 36.79 -18.11 4.68
CA ASP A 57 35.79 -18.08 3.60
C ASP A 57 34.64 -17.11 3.87
N ARG A 58 34.45 -16.67 5.12
CA ARG A 58 33.41 -15.70 5.51
C ARG A 58 33.87 -14.24 5.48
N VAL A 59 35.12 -14.00 5.09
CA VAL A 59 35.68 -12.64 4.94
C VAL A 59 36.39 -12.51 3.58
N ASN A 60 35.98 -13.28 2.58
CA ASN A 60 36.74 -13.42 1.32
C ASN A 60 36.06 -12.79 0.11
N THR A 61 34.89 -12.17 0.30
CA THR A 61 34.22 -11.33 -0.70
C THR A 61 34.08 -9.90 -0.18
N PHE A 62 33.89 -8.94 -1.08
CA PHE A 62 33.74 -7.54 -0.69
C PHE A 62 32.53 -7.30 0.22
N PRO A 63 31.33 -7.85 -0.05
CA PRO A 63 30.19 -7.71 0.86
C PRO A 63 30.48 -8.28 2.26
N GLU A 64 31.17 -9.41 2.34
CA GLU A 64 31.59 -10.01 3.62
C GLU A 64 32.61 -9.13 4.36
N GLN A 65 33.59 -8.56 3.66
CA GLN A 65 34.55 -7.62 4.26
C GLN A 65 33.84 -6.42 4.87
N VAL A 66 32.85 -5.84 4.17
CA VAL A 66 32.07 -4.72 4.69
C VAL A 66 31.22 -5.14 5.90
N GLN A 67 30.53 -6.27 5.81
CA GLN A 67 29.70 -6.79 6.89
C GLN A 67 30.49 -7.04 8.17
N TYR A 68 31.63 -7.72 8.07
CA TYR A 68 32.46 -8.02 9.23
C TYR A 68 33.21 -6.79 9.73
N ALA A 69 33.60 -5.84 8.87
CA ALA A 69 34.12 -4.54 9.33
C ALA A 69 33.11 -3.82 10.22
N ALA A 70 31.84 -3.78 9.80
CA ALA A 70 30.78 -3.15 10.58
C ALA A 70 30.56 -3.84 11.94
N ASN A 71 30.53 -5.18 11.97
CA ASN A 71 30.42 -5.95 13.22
C ASN A 71 31.63 -5.74 14.13
N THR A 72 32.83 -5.68 13.57
CA THR A 72 34.09 -5.48 14.32
C THR A 72 34.15 -4.09 14.93
N LEU A 73 33.76 -3.04 14.21
CA LEU A 73 33.66 -1.67 14.75
C LEU A 73 32.65 -1.57 15.90
N ARG A 74 31.53 -2.29 15.79
CA ARG A 74 30.51 -2.37 16.85
C ARG A 74 31.03 -3.12 18.09
N GLY A 75 31.80 -4.20 17.88
CA GLY A 75 32.51 -4.93 18.93
C GLY A 75 33.50 -4.03 19.66
N LEU A 76 34.39 -3.34 18.92
CA LEU A 76 35.33 -2.36 19.45
C LEU A 76 34.61 -1.28 20.28
N THR A 77 33.54 -0.70 19.75
CA THR A 77 32.75 0.32 20.46
C THR A 77 32.21 -0.22 21.79
N SER A 78 31.78 -1.48 21.83
CA SER A 78 31.29 -2.12 23.06
C SER A 78 32.39 -2.30 24.09
N THR A 79 33.57 -2.75 23.66
CA THR A 79 34.77 -2.87 24.50
C THR A 79 35.15 -1.52 25.09
N LEU A 80 35.29 -0.48 24.26
CA LEU A 80 35.63 0.87 24.73
C LEU A 80 34.59 1.44 25.71
N THR A 81 33.30 1.23 25.44
CA THR A 81 32.23 1.66 26.36
C THR A 81 32.35 0.95 27.72
N SER A 82 32.69 -0.35 27.72
CA SER A 82 32.91 -1.11 28.96
C SER A 82 34.17 -0.67 29.73
N GLU A 83 35.15 -0.11 29.02
CA GLU A 83 36.36 0.51 29.57
C GLU A 83 36.13 1.95 30.04
N GLY A 84 34.90 2.45 29.94
CA GLY A 84 34.51 3.77 30.45
C GLY A 84 34.53 4.90 29.43
N TRP A 85 34.66 4.62 28.13
CA TRP A 85 34.54 5.65 27.09
C TRP A 85 33.10 6.20 27.05
N GLY A 86 32.98 7.53 27.09
CA GLY A 86 31.73 8.25 26.97
C GLY A 86 31.32 8.51 25.52
N GLY A 87 30.11 9.04 25.32
CA GLY A 87 29.61 9.41 23.98
C GLY A 87 30.55 10.38 23.26
N ASN A 88 31.07 11.38 23.97
CA ASN A 88 31.99 12.38 23.42
C ASN A 88 33.38 11.84 23.08
N ASP A 89 33.78 10.71 23.68
CA ASP A 89 35.03 10.05 23.30
C ASP A 89 34.90 9.33 21.96
N LEU A 90 33.69 8.88 21.61
CA LEU A 90 33.39 8.17 20.37
C LEU A 90 32.93 9.11 19.26
N TRP A 91 32.20 10.17 19.60
CA TRP A 91 31.52 11.07 18.67
C TRP A 91 31.81 12.54 19.01
N ASP A 92 32.29 13.29 18.03
CA ASP A 92 32.40 14.74 18.11
C ASP A 92 31.07 15.36 17.67
N ALA A 93 30.22 15.65 18.66
CA ALA A 93 28.92 16.23 18.45
C ALA A 93 28.95 17.63 17.84
N ALA A 94 30.07 18.37 17.87
CA ALA A 94 30.14 19.68 17.20
C ALA A 94 30.45 19.52 15.70
N LYS A 95 31.11 18.43 15.32
CA LYS A 95 31.51 18.14 13.94
C LYS A 95 30.61 17.11 13.24
N GLY A 96 29.66 16.50 13.95
CA GLY A 96 28.73 15.53 13.37
C GLY A 96 29.37 14.23 12.88
N ARG A 97 30.47 13.80 13.53
CA ARG A 97 31.26 12.65 13.09
C ARG A 97 31.93 11.94 14.26
N TYR A 98 32.54 10.79 14.01
CA TYR A 98 33.43 10.13 14.97
C TYR A 98 34.57 11.07 15.40
N SER A 99 34.93 11.00 16.68
CA SER A 99 36.01 11.82 17.24
C SER A 99 37.36 11.40 16.64
N ASP A 100 38.30 12.33 16.57
CA ASP A 100 39.66 12.04 16.08
C ASP A 100 40.31 10.92 16.93
N ARG A 101 40.09 10.98 18.25
CA ARG A 101 40.52 9.94 19.21
C ARG A 101 39.97 8.56 18.89
N PHE A 102 38.71 8.47 18.47
CA PHE A 102 38.12 7.18 18.13
C PHE A 102 38.63 6.66 16.78
N ILE A 103 38.85 7.54 15.80
CA ILE A 103 39.48 7.18 14.52
C ILE A 103 40.91 6.66 14.75
N GLU A 104 41.69 7.32 15.60
CA GLU A 104 43.01 6.84 16.02
C GLU A 104 42.93 5.44 16.64
N ARG A 105 41.96 5.21 17.54
CA ARG A 105 41.76 3.91 18.17
C ARG A 105 41.35 2.81 17.17
N ILE A 106 40.57 3.14 16.14
CA ILE A 106 40.24 2.22 15.04
C ILE A 106 41.50 1.86 14.25
N ALA A 107 42.35 2.85 13.94
CA ALA A 107 43.56 2.66 13.15
C ALA A 107 44.61 1.77 13.83
N GLU A 108 44.59 1.65 15.16
CA GLU A 108 45.42 0.68 15.90
C GLU A 108 45.06 -0.79 15.60
N GLY A 109 43.93 -1.03 14.93
CA GLY A 109 43.38 -2.36 14.71
C GLY A 109 42.63 -2.90 15.94
N TYR A 110 41.94 -4.02 15.75
CA TYR A 110 41.16 -4.65 16.82
C TYR A 110 41.16 -6.16 16.69
N MET A 111 41.55 -6.83 17.77
CA MET A 111 41.40 -8.27 17.94
C MET A 111 40.17 -8.53 18.82
N PRO A 112 39.07 -9.08 18.28
CA PRO A 112 37.89 -9.38 19.07
C PRO A 112 38.15 -10.48 20.09
N SER A 113 37.46 -10.41 21.22
CA SER A 113 37.46 -11.46 22.23
C SER A 113 36.85 -12.77 21.70
N PRO A 114 37.20 -13.95 22.23
CA PRO A 114 36.60 -15.22 21.81
C PRO A 114 35.08 -15.32 21.97
N SER A 115 34.48 -14.45 22.80
CA SER A 115 33.03 -14.32 22.98
C SER A 115 32.32 -13.55 21.87
N GLU A 116 33.05 -12.74 21.08
CA GLU A 116 32.49 -12.00 19.95
C GLU A 116 32.45 -12.91 18.71
N GLU A 117 31.35 -13.65 18.56
CA GLU A 117 31.23 -14.69 17.53
C GLU A 117 31.15 -14.15 16.10
N ASN A 118 30.70 -12.91 15.93
CA ASN A 118 30.45 -12.26 14.62
C ASN A 118 31.42 -11.13 14.31
N SER A 119 32.46 -10.94 15.11
CA SER A 119 33.49 -9.92 14.89
C SER A 119 34.77 -10.59 14.39
N ALA A 120 35.33 -10.04 13.32
CA ALA A 120 36.59 -10.45 12.71
C ALA A 120 37.74 -9.56 13.20
N ARG A 121 39.00 -9.93 12.91
CA ARG A 121 40.14 -9.06 13.22
C ARG A 121 40.18 -7.91 12.24
N LEU A 122 40.36 -6.69 12.77
CA LEU A 122 40.72 -5.51 12.00
C LEU A 122 42.23 -5.30 12.09
N GLU A 123 42.90 -5.28 10.95
CA GLU A 123 44.34 -4.96 10.87
C GLU A 123 44.60 -3.48 11.20
N SER A 124 45.78 -3.17 11.71
CA SER A 124 46.19 -1.78 11.96
C SER A 124 46.47 -1.04 10.64
N CYS A 125 46.24 0.27 10.61
CA CYS A 125 46.54 1.15 9.48
C CYS A 125 47.10 2.51 9.92
N ASN A 126 47.36 3.39 8.95
CA ASN A 126 47.82 4.74 9.24
C ASN A 126 46.64 5.64 9.67
N ALA A 127 46.69 6.17 10.89
CA ALA A 127 45.61 6.97 11.47
C ALA A 127 45.34 8.28 10.71
N GLU A 128 46.37 8.98 10.24
CA GLU A 128 46.22 10.24 9.50
C GLU A 128 45.52 10.01 8.15
N GLN A 129 45.90 8.94 7.45
CA GLN A 129 45.27 8.54 6.19
C GLN A 129 43.81 8.12 6.43
N LEU A 130 43.53 7.35 7.48
CA LEU A 130 42.17 6.94 7.82
C LEU A 130 41.29 8.15 8.12
N LEU A 131 41.78 9.08 8.93
CA LEU A 131 41.06 10.32 9.23
C LEU A 131 40.82 11.15 7.96
N SER A 132 41.83 11.31 7.10
CA SER A 132 41.69 12.06 5.85
C SER A 132 40.63 11.43 4.93
N SER A 133 40.68 10.12 4.70
CA SER A 133 39.70 9.42 3.86
C SER A 133 38.29 9.42 4.45
N TYR A 134 38.18 9.31 5.78
CA TYR A 134 36.91 9.41 6.49
C TYR A 134 36.26 10.80 6.30
N LEU A 135 37.05 11.88 6.41
CA LEU A 135 36.56 13.25 6.22
C LEU A 135 36.20 13.55 4.75
N GLU A 136 36.93 12.98 3.80
CA GLU A 136 36.65 13.11 2.37
C GLU A 136 35.29 12.49 2.01
N ASP A 137 35.00 11.29 2.51
CA ASP A 137 33.73 10.60 2.26
C ASP A 137 32.54 11.33 2.93
N ILE A 138 32.73 11.89 4.13
CA ILE A 138 31.75 12.82 4.75
C ILE A 138 31.48 14.00 3.80
N SER A 139 32.52 14.67 3.30
CA SER A 139 32.33 15.82 2.42
C SER A 139 31.58 15.46 1.13
N TYR A 140 31.78 14.25 0.62
CA TYR A 140 31.10 13.75 -0.58
C TYR A 140 29.61 13.49 -0.32
N ASP A 141 29.29 12.75 0.74
CA ASP A 141 27.90 12.41 1.08
C ASP A 141 27.06 13.63 1.43
N TYR A 142 27.55 14.45 2.38
CA TYR A 142 26.77 15.58 2.90
C TYR A 142 26.73 16.74 1.90
N GLY A 143 27.78 16.91 1.07
CA GLY A 143 27.82 17.93 0.03
C GLY A 143 26.86 17.65 -1.14
N ALA A 144 26.53 16.39 -1.41
CA ALA A 144 25.64 16.00 -2.49
C ALA A 144 24.15 16.09 -2.12
N GLN A 145 23.81 16.00 -0.82
CA GLN A 145 22.42 15.81 -0.35
C GLN A 145 21.88 16.97 0.51
N GLU A 146 22.62 18.06 0.72
CA GLU A 146 22.23 19.21 1.59
C GLU A 146 21.81 18.80 3.03
N LEU A 147 22.23 17.62 3.47
CA LEU A 147 21.93 17.10 4.80
C LEU A 147 22.59 17.91 5.92
N PRO A 148 22.01 17.94 7.14
CA PRO A 148 22.65 18.56 8.29
C PRO A 148 24.04 17.95 8.52
N HIS A 149 25.04 18.84 8.59
CA HIS A 149 26.42 18.46 8.89
C HIS A 149 26.57 17.83 10.29
N ASN A 150 25.57 17.94 11.16
CA ASN A 150 25.60 17.41 12.50
C ASN A 150 24.26 16.79 12.94
N LEU A 151 24.25 15.47 13.12
CA LEU A 151 23.07 14.73 13.57
C LEU A 151 22.78 14.90 15.06
N ALA A 152 23.73 15.40 15.87
CA ALA A 152 23.46 15.66 17.28
C ALA A 152 22.45 16.80 17.49
N ASP A 153 22.28 17.66 16.49
CA ASP A 153 21.26 18.72 16.50
C ASP A 153 19.83 18.17 16.43
N LEU A 154 19.67 16.88 16.08
CA LEU A 154 18.38 16.19 16.02
C LEU A 154 18.05 15.42 17.32
N ASP A 155 18.93 15.42 18.32
CA ASP A 155 18.77 14.59 19.53
C ASP A 155 17.43 14.90 20.23
N ASP A 156 17.03 16.16 20.32
CA ASP A 156 15.79 16.59 20.97
C ASP A 156 14.55 16.10 20.20
N GLU A 157 14.56 16.15 18.87
CA GLU A 157 13.50 15.66 17.97
C GLU A 157 13.39 14.13 18.04
N LEU A 158 14.52 13.43 18.01
CA LEU A 158 14.59 11.97 18.11
C LEU A 158 14.01 11.48 19.43
N LEU A 159 14.38 12.11 20.55
CA LEU A 159 13.85 11.78 21.87
C LEU A 159 12.37 12.13 22.00
N ALA A 160 11.94 13.27 21.45
CA ALA A 160 10.54 13.65 21.43
C ALA A 160 9.67 12.63 20.68
N LEU A 161 10.16 12.09 19.55
CA LEU A 161 9.46 11.00 18.86
C LEU A 161 9.45 9.73 19.71
N ALA A 162 10.59 9.32 20.26
CA ALA A 162 10.75 8.10 21.04
C ALA A 162 9.76 8.02 22.23
N ASP A 163 9.58 9.12 22.96
CA ASP A 163 8.67 9.20 24.11
C ASP A 163 7.19 9.02 23.72
N ARG A 164 6.85 9.23 22.44
CA ARG A 164 5.49 9.08 21.92
C ARG A 164 5.20 7.71 21.31
N ILE A 165 6.22 6.88 21.12
CA ILE A 165 6.05 5.55 20.51
C ILE A 165 5.16 4.66 21.37
N ALA A 166 5.50 4.46 22.65
CA ALA A 166 4.80 3.48 23.48
C ALA A 166 3.30 3.80 23.67
N PRO A 167 2.87 5.07 23.85
CA PRO A 167 1.45 5.42 23.89
C PRO A 167 0.70 5.25 22.56
N ASN A 168 1.38 5.35 21.41
CA ASN A 168 0.78 5.31 20.08
C ASN A 168 0.99 3.98 19.35
N TYR A 169 1.57 2.98 20.03
CA TYR A 169 1.84 1.67 19.45
C TYR A 169 0.55 0.87 19.22
N GLY A 170 0.13 0.82 17.95
CA GLY A 170 -1.05 0.11 17.45
C GLY A 170 -0.82 -1.36 17.09
N ARG A 171 0.39 -1.88 17.31
CA ARG A 171 0.80 -3.28 17.04
C ARG A 171 0.68 -3.68 15.56
N LEU A 172 0.78 -2.70 14.66
CA LEU A 172 0.92 -2.94 13.23
C LEU A 172 2.31 -3.52 12.93
N ASP A 173 2.44 -4.27 11.83
CA ASP A 173 3.65 -5.05 11.57
C ASP A 173 4.88 -4.17 11.39
N PHE A 174 4.79 -3.10 10.59
CA PHE A 174 5.88 -2.12 10.44
C PHE A 174 6.23 -1.40 11.75
N GLN A 175 5.26 -1.17 12.64
CA GLN A 175 5.55 -0.59 13.96
C GLN A 175 6.35 -1.58 14.79
N ARG A 176 5.97 -2.87 14.81
CA ARG A 176 6.73 -3.90 15.54
C ARG A 176 8.15 -4.02 14.98
N GLU A 177 8.29 -4.01 13.66
CA GLU A 177 9.58 -4.01 12.99
C GLU A 177 10.43 -2.81 13.38
N ALA A 178 9.86 -1.60 13.39
CA ALA A 178 10.54 -0.40 13.83
C ALA A 178 11.11 -0.57 15.25
N LEU A 179 10.28 -1.02 16.21
CA LEU A 179 10.72 -1.19 17.60
C LEU A 179 11.76 -2.31 17.74
N LEU A 180 11.64 -3.39 16.97
CA LEU A 180 12.63 -4.46 16.92
C LEU A 180 13.98 -3.95 16.40
N GLU A 181 13.97 -3.14 15.34
CA GLU A 181 15.17 -2.53 14.76
C GLU A 181 15.85 -1.57 15.73
N VAL A 182 15.08 -0.69 16.41
CA VAL A 182 15.66 0.18 17.45
C VAL A 182 16.35 -0.66 18.51
N ALA A 183 15.66 -1.66 19.05
CA ALA A 183 16.23 -2.48 20.10
C ALA A 183 17.46 -3.28 19.63
N ARG A 184 17.45 -3.75 18.38
CA ARG A 184 18.57 -4.46 17.76
C ARG A 184 19.80 -3.56 17.68
N ILE A 185 19.66 -2.36 17.11
CA ILE A 185 20.76 -1.42 16.96
C ILE A 185 21.24 -0.90 18.32
N TRP A 186 20.31 -0.51 19.19
CA TRP A 186 20.59 0.01 20.54
C TRP A 186 21.35 -1.00 21.40
N ARG A 187 21.01 -2.29 21.30
CA ARG A 187 21.70 -3.38 22.02
C ARG A 187 22.88 -3.97 21.23
N LYS A 188 23.20 -3.39 20.07
CA LYS A 188 24.32 -3.80 19.21
C LYS A 188 24.24 -5.28 18.80
N LEU A 189 23.06 -5.73 18.40
CA LEU A 189 22.74 -7.10 18.02
C LEU A 189 22.69 -7.28 16.49
N ASP A 190 22.93 -8.51 16.02
CA ASP A 190 23.07 -8.80 14.59
C ASP A 190 21.77 -9.11 13.86
N SER A 191 20.74 -9.57 14.59
CA SER A 191 19.48 -10.00 13.99
C SER A 191 18.28 -9.79 14.91
N HIS A 192 17.08 -9.74 14.34
CA HIS A 192 15.84 -9.77 15.13
C HIS A 192 15.75 -10.97 16.05
N GLU A 193 16.20 -12.15 15.60
CA GLU A 193 16.20 -13.36 16.44
C GLU A 193 17.03 -13.16 17.71
N SER A 194 18.23 -12.59 17.57
CA SER A 194 19.10 -12.28 18.72
C SER A 194 18.47 -11.22 19.63
N THR A 195 17.75 -10.24 19.08
CA THR A 195 16.99 -9.24 19.85
C THR A 195 15.86 -9.87 20.65
N ILE A 196 15.07 -10.75 20.03
CA ILE A 196 13.96 -11.47 20.67
C ILE A 196 14.47 -12.35 21.81
N LYS A 197 15.57 -13.10 21.58
CA LYS A 197 16.26 -13.86 22.63
C LYS A 197 16.75 -12.98 23.77
N ALA A 198 17.40 -11.85 23.46
CA ALA A 198 17.91 -10.91 24.47
C ALA A 198 16.78 -10.22 25.28
N MET A 199 15.53 -10.26 24.80
CA MET A 199 14.35 -9.78 25.52
C MET A 199 13.66 -10.86 26.35
N ASN A 200 14.17 -12.10 26.38
CA ASN A 200 13.58 -13.25 27.05
C ASN A 200 12.14 -13.57 26.58
N VAL A 201 11.86 -13.34 25.29
CA VAL A 201 10.56 -13.65 24.70
C VAL A 201 10.51 -15.14 24.32
N PRO A 202 9.47 -15.89 24.72
CA PRO A 202 9.31 -17.28 24.32
C PRO A 202 9.16 -17.43 22.79
N ILE A 203 9.90 -18.37 22.21
CA ILE A 203 9.80 -18.75 20.79
C ILE A 203 9.25 -20.18 20.73
N ARG A 204 8.19 -20.40 19.95
CA ARG A 204 7.58 -21.71 19.72
C ARG A 204 7.40 -21.92 18.22
N ASN A 205 7.95 -23.01 17.68
CA ASN A 205 7.92 -23.31 16.23
C ASN A 205 8.42 -22.12 15.38
N ASP A 206 9.53 -21.51 15.78
CA ASP A 206 10.14 -20.33 15.14
C ASP A 206 9.24 -19.07 15.11
N VAL A 207 8.17 -19.05 15.90
CA VAL A 207 7.27 -17.91 16.08
C VAL A 207 7.41 -17.37 17.50
N ALA A 208 7.72 -16.08 17.62
CA ALA A 208 7.75 -15.39 18.91
C ALA A 208 6.33 -15.17 19.45
N ASP A 209 6.16 -15.23 20.77
CA ASP A 209 4.92 -14.83 21.43
C ASP A 209 4.70 -13.31 21.26
N GLU A 210 3.90 -12.92 20.26
CA GLU A 210 3.65 -11.52 19.88
C GLU A 210 3.22 -10.64 21.08
N PRO A 211 2.22 -11.03 21.90
CA PRO A 211 1.86 -10.25 23.09
C PRO A 211 3.02 -9.99 24.07
N VAL A 212 3.86 -11.00 24.32
CA VAL A 212 5.02 -10.86 25.22
C VAL A 212 6.08 -9.96 24.58
N LEU A 213 6.31 -10.12 23.27
CA LEU A 213 7.23 -9.29 22.50
C LEU A 213 6.80 -7.82 22.49
N ASP A 214 5.53 -7.54 22.17
CA ASP A 214 4.95 -6.20 22.12
C ASP A 214 5.12 -5.48 23.47
N LYS A 215 4.92 -6.21 24.58
CA LYS A 215 5.17 -5.69 25.93
C LYS A 215 6.65 -5.39 26.16
N ALA A 216 7.55 -6.30 25.81
CA ALA A 216 8.99 -6.10 26.00
C ALA A 216 9.52 -4.90 25.19
N LEU A 217 9.05 -4.74 23.95
CA LEU A 217 9.40 -3.64 23.06
C LEU A 217 8.90 -2.29 23.59
N THR A 218 7.64 -2.22 24.02
CA THR A 218 7.10 -0.97 24.59
C THR A 218 7.73 -0.61 25.93
N ASP A 219 8.05 -1.59 26.78
CA ASP A 219 8.81 -1.36 28.01
C ASP A 219 10.23 -0.88 27.75
N PHE A 220 10.89 -1.37 26.70
CA PHE A 220 12.17 -0.87 26.22
C PHE A 220 12.06 0.58 25.74
N MET A 221 11.08 0.90 24.88
CA MET A 221 10.90 2.26 24.36
C MET A 221 10.65 3.30 25.46
N ARG A 222 9.94 2.95 26.54
CA ARG A 222 9.75 3.86 27.69
C ARG A 222 11.04 4.21 28.43
N GLN A 223 12.12 3.46 28.22
CA GLN A 223 13.40 3.67 28.88
C GLN A 223 14.43 4.35 27.97
N VAL A 224 14.15 4.48 26.67
CA VAL A 224 15.06 5.05 25.67
C VAL A 224 15.57 6.42 26.09
N SER A 225 14.68 7.36 26.39
CA SER A 225 15.04 8.72 26.79
C SER A 225 15.91 8.77 28.05
N ARG A 226 15.63 7.90 29.03
CA ARG A 226 16.42 7.79 30.27
C ARG A 226 17.84 7.28 30.06
N PHE A 227 18.06 6.37 29.10
CA PHE A 227 19.36 5.74 28.86
C PHE A 227 20.05 6.27 27.60
N TYR A 228 19.53 7.34 27.02
CA TYR A 228 20.19 8.04 25.95
C TYR A 228 21.42 8.77 26.49
N SER A 229 22.55 8.59 25.83
CA SER A 229 23.83 9.20 26.20
C SER A 229 24.55 9.78 24.98
N GLY A 230 23.83 9.96 23.88
CA GLY A 230 24.38 10.51 22.64
C GLY A 230 25.43 9.59 21.99
N TYR A 231 25.32 8.27 22.19
CA TYR A 231 26.20 7.35 21.47
C TYR A 231 25.77 7.23 19.99
N PRO A 232 26.69 7.08 19.04
CA PRO A 232 26.37 7.00 17.60
C PRO A 232 25.30 5.96 17.26
N HIS A 233 25.43 4.74 17.79
CA HIS A 233 24.45 3.67 17.58
C HIS A 233 23.07 3.99 18.18
N GLN A 234 22.98 4.81 19.24
CA GLN A 234 21.68 5.24 19.77
C GLN A 234 21.00 6.25 18.84
N ARG A 235 21.75 7.22 18.30
CA ARG A 235 21.24 8.14 17.27
C ARG A 235 20.74 7.38 16.06
N GLU A 236 21.57 6.48 15.54
CA GLU A 236 21.23 5.71 14.35
C GLU A 236 20.01 4.79 14.60
N ALA A 237 19.89 4.21 15.79
CA ALA A 237 18.69 3.47 16.19
C ALA A 237 17.43 4.34 16.13
N LEU A 238 17.48 5.59 16.62
CA LEU A 238 16.33 6.50 16.61
C LEU A 238 16.07 7.12 15.23
N LEU A 239 17.08 7.28 14.38
CA LEU A 239 16.88 7.63 12.98
C LEU A 239 16.15 6.49 12.24
N ARG A 240 16.59 5.24 12.46
CA ARG A 240 15.92 4.07 11.89
C ARG A 240 14.50 3.89 12.42
N LEU A 241 14.25 4.21 13.70
CA LEU A 241 12.91 4.30 14.26
C LEU A 241 12.05 5.27 13.44
N THR A 242 12.54 6.49 13.23
CA THR A 242 11.82 7.54 12.52
C THR A 242 11.45 7.07 11.11
N GLN A 243 12.43 6.55 10.38
CA GLN A 243 12.24 6.04 9.02
C GLN A 243 11.14 4.98 8.97
N LEU A 244 11.26 3.92 9.78
CA LEU A 244 10.32 2.80 9.74
C LEU A 244 8.94 3.19 10.31
N TRP A 245 8.90 3.97 11.40
CA TRP A 245 7.66 4.40 12.03
C TRP A 245 6.85 5.34 11.14
N LYS A 246 7.53 6.20 10.39
CA LYS A 246 6.90 7.13 9.44
C LYS A 246 6.76 6.56 8.03
N GLN A 247 7.27 5.34 7.80
CA GLN A 247 7.26 4.65 6.50
C GLN A 247 7.89 5.50 5.40
N LEU A 248 9.07 6.05 5.69
CA LEU A 248 9.87 6.87 4.77
C LEU A 248 10.79 5.96 3.95
N ASP A 249 11.06 6.34 2.71
CA ASP A 249 11.78 5.50 1.75
C ASP A 249 13.28 5.43 2.07
N SER A 250 13.82 6.44 2.76
CA SER A 250 15.24 6.54 3.06
C SER A 250 15.56 7.13 4.44
N ARG A 251 16.83 6.98 4.83
CA ARG A 251 17.39 7.60 6.02
C ARG A 251 17.41 9.13 5.91
N GLU A 252 17.66 9.64 4.71
CA GLU A 252 17.68 11.06 4.38
C GLU A 252 16.31 11.69 4.55
N GLU A 253 15.26 11.03 4.07
CA GLU A 253 13.88 11.48 4.30
C GLU A 253 13.52 11.52 5.78
N ALA A 254 14.02 10.58 6.59
CA ALA A 254 13.85 10.61 8.04
C ALA A 254 14.52 11.83 8.69
N ILE A 255 15.70 12.23 8.21
CA ILE A 255 16.38 13.44 8.67
C ILE A 255 15.57 14.69 8.27
N ASP A 256 15.18 14.79 7.00
CA ASP A 256 14.39 15.91 6.49
C ASP A 256 13.05 16.05 7.24
N TRP A 257 12.40 14.92 7.55
CA TRP A 257 11.18 14.89 8.33
C TRP A 257 11.38 15.46 9.74
N LEU A 258 12.44 15.06 10.44
CA LEU A 258 12.77 15.57 11.78
C LEU A 258 13.07 17.07 11.77
N GLN A 259 13.67 17.58 10.69
CA GLN A 259 13.99 19.01 10.55
C GLN A 259 12.77 19.87 10.20
N SER A 260 11.80 19.31 9.48
CA SER A 260 10.66 20.05 8.94
C SER A 260 9.35 19.84 9.70
N THR A 261 9.28 18.85 10.59
CA THR A 261 8.07 18.44 11.31
C THR A 261 8.31 18.37 12.81
N ASP A 262 7.41 18.93 13.62
CA ASP A 262 7.48 18.79 15.08
C ASP A 262 7.05 17.36 15.51
N PRO A 263 7.96 16.52 16.04
CA PRO A 263 7.61 15.16 16.45
C PRO A 263 6.69 15.13 17.67
N ARG A 264 6.46 16.27 18.34
CA ARG A 264 5.58 16.41 19.51
C ARG A 264 4.12 16.60 19.12
N ALA A 265 3.83 17.06 17.89
CA ALA A 265 2.48 17.26 17.36
C ALA A 265 1.69 15.94 17.24
N GLU A 266 0.36 15.94 17.30
CA GLU A 266 -0.46 14.70 17.23
C GLU A 266 -0.08 13.77 16.07
N GLU A 267 -0.36 12.45 16.20
CA GLU A 267 0.03 11.46 15.18
C GLU A 267 -0.49 11.87 13.79
N THR A 268 0.44 12.14 12.88
CA THR A 268 0.16 12.76 11.59
C THR A 268 -0.16 11.76 10.47
N ASN A 269 0.16 10.47 10.65
CA ASN A 269 -0.05 9.45 9.62
C ASN A 269 -1.34 8.64 9.86
N LEU A 270 -2.49 9.32 9.85
CA LEU A 270 -3.80 8.67 9.98
C LEU A 270 -4.31 8.10 8.65
N GLN A 271 -3.61 8.29 7.55
CA GLN A 271 -3.96 7.65 6.27
C GLN A 271 -4.00 6.12 6.42
N ILE A 272 -3.18 5.57 7.31
CA ILE A 272 -3.11 4.12 7.53
C ILE A 272 -4.43 3.49 8.00
N VAL A 273 -5.32 4.26 8.64
CA VAL A 273 -6.63 3.74 9.07
C VAL A 273 -7.72 3.89 8.02
N ASP A 274 -7.46 4.58 6.90
CA ASP A 274 -8.46 4.81 5.85
C ASP A 274 -9.09 3.53 5.31
N PRO A 275 -8.32 2.44 5.03
CA PRO A 275 -8.92 1.17 4.62
C PRO A 275 -9.90 0.61 5.66
N ALA A 276 -9.56 0.72 6.94
CA ALA A 276 -10.43 0.28 8.03
C ALA A 276 -11.68 1.16 8.18
N LEU A 277 -11.55 2.48 8.00
CA LEU A 277 -12.68 3.41 8.00
C LEU A 277 -13.68 3.08 6.88
N ILE A 278 -13.19 2.85 5.65
CA ILE A 278 -14.05 2.51 4.52
C ILE A 278 -14.70 1.14 4.72
N ALA A 279 -13.93 0.14 5.15
CA ALA A 279 -14.48 -1.18 5.47
C ALA A 279 -15.53 -1.12 6.58
N PHE A 280 -15.32 -0.28 7.59
CA PHE A 280 -16.28 -0.04 8.67
C PHE A 280 -17.58 0.55 8.13
N VAL A 281 -17.49 1.62 7.33
CA VAL A 281 -18.63 2.29 6.69
C VAL A 281 -19.43 1.33 5.81
N GLN A 282 -18.76 0.51 5.00
CA GLN A 282 -19.42 -0.45 4.10
C GLN A 282 -20.21 -1.53 4.84
N ARG A 283 -19.86 -1.83 6.10
CA ARG A 283 -20.56 -2.80 6.97
C ARG A 283 -21.72 -2.19 7.75
N ILE A 284 -21.86 -0.86 7.80
CA ILE A 284 -22.92 -0.20 8.59
C ILE A 284 -24.33 -0.62 8.15
N PRO A 285 -24.70 -0.65 6.85
CA PRO A 285 -26.07 -0.99 6.45
C PRO A 285 -26.54 -2.34 6.99
N ASP A 286 -25.66 -3.34 7.02
CA ASP A 286 -25.97 -4.68 7.53
C ASP A 286 -26.13 -4.75 9.05
N ASN A 287 -25.58 -3.75 9.78
CA ASN A 287 -25.55 -3.70 11.23
C ASN A 287 -26.45 -2.59 11.83
N TYR A 288 -27.07 -1.78 10.99
CA TYR A 288 -27.89 -0.65 11.40
C TYR A 288 -29.24 -1.11 11.98
N LYS A 289 -29.49 -0.79 13.25
CA LYS A 289 -30.73 -1.19 13.95
C LYS A 289 -31.82 -0.13 13.96
N GLY A 290 -31.53 1.09 13.50
CA GLY A 290 -32.46 2.21 13.62
C GLY A 290 -32.83 2.51 15.08
N ASP A 291 -31.89 2.37 16.01
CA ASP A 291 -32.06 2.87 17.38
C ASP A 291 -31.54 4.31 17.50
N GLY A 292 -31.87 4.98 18.61
CA GLY A 292 -31.45 6.37 18.82
C GLY A 292 -29.93 6.55 18.86
N TYR A 293 -29.18 5.50 19.20
CA TYR A 293 -27.73 5.55 19.30
C TYR A 293 -27.08 5.52 17.92
N HIS A 294 -27.46 4.56 17.07
CA HIS A 294 -26.99 4.49 15.69
C HIS A 294 -27.41 5.73 14.90
N ARG A 295 -28.66 6.21 15.07
CA ARG A 295 -29.07 7.50 14.47
C ARG A 295 -28.17 8.64 14.90
N PHE A 296 -27.87 8.75 16.19
CA PHE A 296 -26.99 9.79 16.70
C PHE A 296 -25.60 9.71 16.08
N ALA A 297 -24.99 8.52 16.02
CA ALA A 297 -23.69 8.32 15.40
C ALA A 297 -23.67 8.80 13.93
N LEU A 298 -24.61 8.30 13.10
CA LEU A 298 -24.66 8.68 11.68
C LEU A 298 -25.01 10.16 11.46
N THR A 299 -25.86 10.74 12.33
CA THR A 299 -26.22 12.17 12.25
C THR A 299 -25.01 13.05 12.55
N GLU A 300 -24.20 12.71 13.56
CA GLU A 300 -22.97 13.45 13.86
C GLU A 300 -21.94 13.32 12.73
N THR A 301 -21.82 12.13 12.13
CA THR A 301 -20.99 11.94 10.94
C THR A 301 -21.45 12.80 9.78
N TYR A 302 -22.75 12.80 9.47
CA TYR A 302 -23.33 13.64 8.41
C TYR A 302 -23.03 15.12 8.66
N ARG A 303 -23.24 15.57 9.89
CA ARG A 303 -22.98 16.95 10.31
C ARG A 303 -21.52 17.35 10.08
N MET A 304 -20.56 16.54 10.55
CA MET A 304 -19.13 16.81 10.36
C MET A 304 -18.73 16.75 8.88
N TRP A 305 -19.18 15.72 8.17
CA TRP A 305 -18.88 15.52 6.75
C TRP A 305 -19.36 16.69 5.87
N LYS A 306 -20.50 17.28 6.22
CA LYS A 306 -21.08 18.43 5.51
C LYS A 306 -20.60 19.79 6.03
N GLY A 307 -19.79 19.82 7.08
CA GLY A 307 -19.36 21.07 7.71
C GLY A 307 -20.49 21.86 8.37
N LEU A 308 -21.53 21.17 8.86
CA LEU A 308 -22.68 21.80 9.50
C LEU A 308 -22.39 22.19 10.95
N ASP A 309 -22.89 23.36 11.33
CA ASP A 309 -22.67 24.00 12.63
C ASP A 309 -23.37 23.29 13.80
N SER A 310 -24.50 22.62 13.54
CA SER A 310 -25.34 22.05 14.59
C SER A 310 -26.08 20.78 14.16
N ARG A 311 -26.39 19.93 15.15
CA ARG A 311 -27.20 18.73 14.95
C ARG A 311 -28.63 19.05 14.48
N PRO A 312 -29.32 20.09 14.99
CA PRO A 312 -30.58 20.55 14.41
C PRO A 312 -30.50 20.87 12.91
N THR A 313 -29.41 21.49 12.44
CA THR A 313 -29.18 21.77 11.02
C THR A 313 -29.08 20.45 10.22
N ALA A 314 -28.30 19.49 10.71
CA ALA A 314 -28.18 18.16 10.08
C ALA A 314 -29.52 17.42 10.00
N LEU A 315 -30.30 17.41 11.09
CA LEU A 315 -31.63 16.78 11.10
C LEU A 315 -32.60 17.44 10.10
N SER A 316 -32.50 18.77 9.94
CA SER A 316 -33.29 19.50 8.95
C SER A 316 -32.96 19.05 7.51
N GLU A 317 -31.68 18.89 7.17
CA GLU A 317 -31.26 18.39 5.85
C GLU A 317 -31.65 16.92 5.62
N LEU A 318 -31.69 16.12 6.69
CA LEU A 318 -32.12 14.71 6.67
C LEU A 318 -33.65 14.54 6.63
N GLY A 319 -34.42 15.63 6.62
CA GLY A 319 -35.88 15.61 6.47
C GLY A 319 -36.68 15.66 7.77
N ALA A 320 -36.05 15.97 8.92
CA ALA A 320 -36.71 16.13 10.22
C ALA A 320 -36.43 17.50 10.83
N THR A 321 -37.28 18.49 10.54
CA THR A 321 -37.08 19.87 11.04
C THR A 321 -37.38 19.98 12.54
N PRO A 322 -36.66 20.86 13.28
CA PRO A 322 -36.94 21.09 14.70
C PRO A 322 -38.39 21.53 14.97
N GLN A 323 -38.97 22.33 14.08
CA GLN A 323 -40.37 22.78 14.16
C GLN A 323 -41.33 21.61 14.03
N PHE A 324 -41.10 20.69 13.08
CA PHE A 324 -41.93 19.49 12.92
C PHE A 324 -41.86 18.60 14.17
N LEU A 325 -40.66 18.36 14.69
CA LEU A 325 -40.46 17.54 15.89
C LEU A 325 -41.14 18.15 17.12
N SER A 326 -41.03 19.47 17.31
CA SER A 326 -41.69 20.17 18.41
C SER A 326 -43.21 20.17 18.30
N ALA A 327 -43.75 20.33 17.09
CA ALA A 327 -45.19 20.34 16.85
C ALA A 327 -45.83 18.94 17.01
N ASN A 328 -45.07 17.87 16.78
CA ASN A 328 -45.54 16.48 16.81
C ASN A 328 -45.02 15.68 18.01
N LYS A 329 -44.54 16.34 19.06
CA LYS A 329 -43.95 15.69 20.25
C LYS A 329 -44.86 14.61 20.89
N ASP A 330 -46.18 14.80 20.80
CA ASP A 330 -47.20 13.92 21.36
C ASP A 330 -47.87 13.02 20.29
N ASN A 331 -47.31 12.96 19.07
CA ASN A 331 -47.81 12.16 17.95
C ASN A 331 -46.80 11.04 17.57
N PRO A 332 -46.88 9.86 18.20
CA PRO A 332 -45.94 8.77 17.98
C PRO A 332 -45.83 8.32 16.52
N THR A 333 -46.94 8.33 15.78
CA THR A 333 -46.98 7.91 14.37
C THR A 333 -46.20 8.87 13.48
N ALA A 334 -46.38 10.18 13.67
CA ALA A 334 -45.66 11.20 12.91
C ALA A 334 -44.15 11.16 13.22
N LEU A 335 -43.78 10.98 14.49
CA LEU A 335 -42.38 10.83 14.90
C LEU A 335 -41.73 9.56 14.32
N ALA A 336 -42.46 8.44 14.26
CA ALA A 336 -41.97 7.21 13.64
C ALA A 336 -41.74 7.36 12.12
N GLN A 337 -42.61 8.07 11.42
CA GLN A 337 -42.44 8.38 10.00
C GLN A 337 -41.22 9.27 9.74
N ALA A 338 -41.04 10.33 10.55
CA ALA A 338 -39.86 11.17 10.46
C ALA A 338 -38.57 10.40 10.76
N ALA A 339 -38.58 9.52 11.77
CA ALA A 339 -37.44 8.65 12.07
C ALA A 339 -37.09 7.73 10.88
N LYS A 340 -38.08 7.14 10.23
CA LYS A 340 -37.89 6.30 9.04
C LYS A 340 -37.30 7.10 7.86
N GLN A 341 -37.76 8.33 7.65
CA GLN A 341 -37.23 9.22 6.62
C GLN A 341 -35.75 9.55 6.88
N VAL A 342 -35.43 9.91 8.13
CA VAL A 342 -34.04 10.18 8.55
C VAL A 342 -33.18 8.92 8.39
N ASP A 343 -33.67 7.75 8.79
CA ASP A 343 -32.96 6.47 8.63
C ASP A 343 -32.60 6.20 7.16
N GLN A 344 -33.56 6.40 6.25
CA GLN A 344 -33.33 6.21 4.82
C GLN A 344 -32.27 7.19 4.29
N SER A 345 -32.37 8.47 4.63
CA SER A 345 -31.39 9.49 4.22
C SER A 345 -29.99 9.21 4.79
N LEU A 346 -29.90 8.76 6.05
CA LEU A 346 -28.62 8.39 6.67
C LEU A 346 -27.99 7.17 6.00
N LEU A 347 -28.78 6.13 5.69
CA LEU A 347 -28.27 4.94 4.99
C LEU A 347 -27.81 5.28 3.58
N THR A 348 -28.58 6.08 2.82
CA THR A 348 -28.15 6.56 1.49
C THR A 348 -26.86 7.36 1.57
N PHE A 349 -26.72 8.22 2.59
CA PHE A 349 -25.48 8.95 2.82
C PHE A 349 -24.29 8.00 3.08
N ILE A 350 -24.44 7.06 4.02
CA ILE A 350 -23.39 6.09 4.37
C ILE A 350 -22.98 5.25 3.17
N GLU A 351 -23.92 4.80 2.35
CA GLU A 351 -23.64 4.01 1.14
C GLU A 351 -22.88 4.81 0.07
N SER A 352 -23.01 6.15 0.07
CA SER A 352 -22.30 7.02 -0.88
C SER A 352 -20.84 7.31 -0.49
N ILE A 353 -20.48 7.16 0.79
CA ILE A 353 -19.17 7.55 1.32
C ILE A 353 -18.00 6.85 0.60
N PRO A 354 -18.00 5.53 0.33
CA PRO A 354 -16.87 4.89 -0.34
C PRO A 354 -16.52 5.49 -1.70
N GLY A 355 -17.52 5.98 -2.45
CA GLY A 355 -17.29 6.66 -3.73
C GLY A 355 -17.01 8.16 -3.62
N ALA A 356 -17.26 8.76 -2.46
CA ALA A 356 -17.11 10.21 -2.21
C ALA A 356 -15.92 10.57 -1.30
N TYR A 357 -15.28 9.58 -0.67
CA TYR A 357 -14.13 9.77 0.21
C TYR A 357 -12.90 10.18 -0.59
N LYS A 358 -12.23 11.24 -0.15
CA LYS A 358 -11.08 11.87 -0.79
C LYS A 358 -9.86 11.94 0.11
N GLU A 359 -9.88 11.23 1.24
CA GLU A 359 -8.77 11.15 2.19
C GLU A 359 -8.35 12.52 2.78
N ILE A 360 -9.25 13.50 2.76
CA ILE A 360 -9.04 14.79 3.42
C ILE A 360 -9.33 14.68 4.93
N GLU A 361 -8.67 15.53 5.73
CA GLU A 361 -8.68 15.46 7.19
C GLU A 361 -10.10 15.54 7.78
N GLU A 362 -10.95 16.44 7.27
CA GLU A 362 -12.30 16.63 7.79
C GLU A 362 -13.19 15.40 7.59
N GLN A 363 -13.03 14.72 6.44
CA GLN A 363 -13.74 13.47 6.17
C GLN A 363 -13.24 12.36 7.09
N ARG A 364 -11.91 12.24 7.24
CA ARG A 364 -11.29 11.23 8.11
C ARG A 364 -11.75 11.41 9.55
N GLU A 365 -11.73 12.63 10.07
CA GLU A 365 -12.20 12.92 11.44
C GLU A 365 -13.69 12.65 11.62
N ALA A 366 -14.53 12.93 10.61
CA ALA A 366 -15.94 12.55 10.64
C ALA A 366 -16.13 11.02 10.78
N LEU A 367 -15.31 10.23 10.09
CA LEU A 367 -15.35 8.77 10.15
C LEU A 367 -14.68 8.20 11.42
N ILE A 368 -13.61 8.80 11.93
CA ILE A 368 -13.04 8.44 13.24
C ILE A 368 -14.07 8.71 14.34
N ARG A 369 -14.77 9.84 14.28
CA ARG A 369 -15.85 10.17 15.21
C ARG A 369 -17.02 9.20 15.09
N LEU A 370 -17.35 8.77 13.87
CA LEU A 370 -18.34 7.72 13.64
C LEU A 370 -17.97 6.45 14.39
N VAL A 371 -16.74 5.96 14.20
CA VAL A 371 -16.24 4.75 14.87
C VAL A 371 -16.24 4.92 16.39
N GLN A 372 -15.79 6.06 16.88
CA GLN A 372 -15.78 6.38 18.31
C GLN A 372 -17.17 6.24 18.92
N ILE A 373 -18.17 6.90 18.33
CA ILE A 373 -19.55 6.83 18.83
C ILE A 373 -20.07 5.41 18.62
N TRP A 374 -19.99 4.85 17.42
CA TRP A 374 -20.57 3.53 17.13
C TRP A 374 -20.05 2.42 18.05
N ARG A 375 -18.76 2.46 18.42
CA ARG A 375 -18.13 1.50 19.34
C ARG A 375 -18.21 1.88 20.81
N LYS A 376 -18.85 3.00 21.17
CA LYS A 376 -18.95 3.50 22.56
C LYS A 376 -17.59 3.75 23.22
N LEU A 377 -16.67 4.38 22.48
CA LEU A 377 -15.33 4.67 22.94
C LEU A 377 -15.24 6.07 23.54
N ASP A 378 -14.58 6.20 24.69
CA ASP A 378 -14.56 7.46 25.46
C ASP A 378 -13.73 8.53 24.75
N ARG A 379 -12.55 8.18 24.25
CA ARG A 379 -11.60 9.14 23.66
C ARG A 379 -11.34 8.84 22.19
N ARG A 380 -10.97 9.88 21.45
CA ARG A 380 -10.54 9.77 20.05
C ARG A 380 -9.40 8.77 19.86
N VAL A 381 -8.42 8.77 20.77
CA VAL A 381 -7.29 7.84 20.74
C VAL A 381 -7.75 6.37 20.83
N ASP A 382 -8.80 6.08 21.60
CA ASP A 382 -9.33 4.71 21.73
C ASP A 382 -9.97 4.25 20.41
N ALA A 383 -10.59 5.17 19.66
CA ALA A 383 -11.14 4.90 18.32
C ALA A 383 -10.04 4.60 17.30
N ILE A 384 -8.95 5.38 17.30
CA ILE A 384 -7.79 5.15 16.44
C ILE A 384 -7.14 3.79 16.76
N GLN A 385 -6.95 3.46 18.03
CA GLN A 385 -6.43 2.15 18.45
C GLN A 385 -7.33 1.00 17.98
N SER A 386 -8.65 1.18 18.10
CA SER A 386 -9.62 0.21 17.61
C SER A 386 -9.58 0.05 16.07
N LEU A 387 -9.20 1.10 15.33
CA LEU A 387 -9.01 1.05 13.88
C LEU A 387 -7.69 0.38 13.49
N PHE A 388 -6.61 0.55 14.25
CA PHE A 388 -5.38 -0.24 14.05
C PHE A 388 -5.64 -1.74 14.20
N ASP A 389 -6.50 -2.13 15.14
CA ASP A 389 -6.94 -3.51 15.27
C ASP A 389 -7.71 -4.00 14.03
N ASP A 390 -8.54 -3.14 13.43
CA ASP A 390 -9.23 -3.47 12.18
C ASP A 390 -8.27 -3.65 11.01
N VAL A 391 -7.32 -2.72 10.83
CA VAL A 391 -6.29 -2.78 9.78
C VAL A 391 -5.54 -4.11 9.90
N ARG A 392 -5.07 -4.45 11.10
CA ARG A 392 -4.33 -5.69 11.36
C ARG A 392 -5.16 -6.95 11.11
N ARG A 393 -6.44 -6.97 11.49
CA ARG A 393 -7.33 -8.09 11.15
C ARG A 393 -7.48 -8.21 9.64
N MET A 394 -7.73 -7.10 8.96
CA MET A 394 -7.95 -7.06 7.50
C MET A 394 -6.70 -7.49 6.72
N THR A 395 -5.51 -7.11 7.13
CA THR A 395 -4.26 -7.50 6.44
C THR A 395 -3.90 -8.97 6.63
N ARG A 396 -4.28 -9.56 7.77
CA ARG A 396 -4.04 -10.97 8.09
C ARG A 396 -5.21 -11.88 7.71
N ALA A 397 -6.34 -11.31 7.30
CA ALA A 397 -7.56 -12.04 6.97
C ALA A 397 -7.42 -12.87 5.69
N ASN A 398 -7.97 -14.08 5.70
CA ASN A 398 -8.20 -14.83 4.47
C ASN A 398 -9.18 -14.06 3.58
N ARG A 399 -8.96 -14.07 2.27
CA ARG A 399 -9.73 -13.31 1.27
C ARG A 399 -11.26 -13.46 1.41
N ASP A 400 -11.72 -14.66 1.78
CA ASP A 400 -13.14 -14.99 1.87
C ASP A 400 -13.73 -14.88 3.28
N SER A 401 -12.96 -14.36 4.24
CA SER A 401 -13.42 -14.19 5.63
C SER A 401 -14.21 -12.91 5.86
N ILE A 402 -15.03 -12.87 6.91
CA ILE A 402 -15.78 -11.66 7.32
C ILE A 402 -14.88 -10.47 7.69
N GLU A 403 -13.64 -10.77 8.10
CA GLU A 403 -12.63 -9.77 8.47
C GLU A 403 -11.94 -9.17 7.24
N ALA A 404 -12.04 -9.80 6.07
CA ALA A 404 -11.48 -9.26 4.83
C ALA A 404 -12.11 -7.91 4.47
N PRO A 405 -11.37 -7.04 3.76
CA PRO A 405 -11.93 -5.82 3.20
C PRO A 405 -13.16 -6.14 2.34
N PRO A 406 -14.32 -5.51 2.59
CA PRO A 406 -15.51 -5.75 1.77
C PRO A 406 -15.24 -5.32 0.33
N ALA A 407 -15.78 -6.07 -0.62
CA ALA A 407 -15.60 -5.78 -2.05
C ALA A 407 -16.12 -4.36 -2.37
N PRO A 408 -15.45 -3.61 -3.26
CA PRO A 408 -15.96 -2.32 -3.72
C PRO A 408 -17.34 -2.53 -4.34
N LYS A 409 -18.35 -1.80 -3.85
CA LYS A 409 -19.66 -1.75 -4.50
C LYS A 409 -19.48 -0.88 -5.76
N PRO A 410 -19.66 -1.41 -6.98
CA PRO A 410 -19.54 -0.60 -8.18
C PRO A 410 -20.58 0.52 -8.13
N ASP A 411 -20.22 1.69 -8.69
CA ASP A 411 -21.17 2.78 -8.83
C ASP A 411 -22.44 2.28 -9.54
N PRO A 412 -23.63 2.70 -9.09
CA PRO A 412 -24.86 2.36 -9.79
C PRO A 412 -24.76 2.88 -11.23
N LEU A 413 -24.94 1.98 -12.20
CA LEU A 413 -24.95 2.36 -13.62
C LEU A 413 -25.96 3.48 -13.84
N PRO A 414 -25.66 4.49 -14.68
CA PRO A 414 -26.61 5.53 -15.01
C PRO A 414 -27.92 4.89 -15.52
N ALA A 415 -29.05 5.47 -15.15
CA ALA A 415 -30.36 4.93 -15.54
C ALA A 415 -30.44 4.75 -17.06
N ARG A 416 -31.00 3.62 -17.50
CA ARG A 416 -31.17 3.30 -18.93
C ARG A 416 -32.05 4.37 -19.58
N PRO A 417 -31.61 5.01 -20.69
CA PRO A 417 -32.44 5.98 -21.39
C PRO A 417 -33.66 5.29 -22.04
N THR A 418 -34.75 6.03 -22.21
CA THR A 418 -35.95 5.55 -22.92
C THR A 418 -35.69 5.23 -24.39
N ARG A 419 -34.67 5.86 -24.99
CA ARG A 419 -34.21 5.62 -26.36
C ARG A 419 -32.69 5.73 -26.45
N TRP A 420 -32.06 4.79 -27.15
CA TRP A 420 -30.64 4.87 -27.51
C TRP A 420 -30.41 5.81 -28.69
N THR A 421 -29.37 6.62 -28.59
CA THR A 421 -28.86 7.51 -29.63
C THR A 421 -27.34 7.32 -29.75
N PRO A 422 -26.70 7.77 -30.84
CA PRO A 422 -25.24 7.70 -30.96
C PRO A 422 -24.47 8.37 -29.80
N TYR A 423 -25.13 9.27 -29.06
CA TYR A 423 -24.50 10.12 -28.04
C TYR A 423 -24.80 9.69 -26.60
N ASN A 424 -25.64 8.68 -26.36
CA ASN A 424 -26.04 8.27 -25.01
C ASN A 424 -25.81 6.77 -24.74
N LEU A 425 -25.02 6.10 -25.57
CA LEU A 425 -24.75 4.67 -25.42
C LEU A 425 -23.98 4.40 -24.12
N GLN A 426 -24.51 3.50 -23.31
CA GLN A 426 -23.86 3.01 -22.09
C GLN A 426 -23.26 1.64 -22.39
N LEU A 427 -21.93 1.53 -22.49
CA LEU A 427 -21.25 0.31 -22.96
C LEU A 427 -21.63 -0.94 -22.15
N GLY A 428 -21.73 -0.82 -20.82
CA GLY A 428 -22.11 -1.92 -19.94
C GLY A 428 -23.61 -2.26 -19.94
N ALA A 429 -24.46 -1.43 -20.56
CA ALA A 429 -25.89 -1.68 -20.60
C ALA A 429 -26.28 -2.66 -21.71
N SER A 430 -27.31 -3.45 -21.45
CA SER A 430 -27.93 -4.30 -22.46
C SER A 430 -28.60 -3.45 -23.55
N ILE A 431 -28.50 -3.85 -24.81
CA ILE A 431 -29.07 -3.11 -25.95
C ILE A 431 -30.60 -3.09 -25.86
N ILE A 432 -31.22 -4.16 -25.37
CA ILE A 432 -32.68 -4.27 -25.14
C ILE A 432 -32.96 -4.55 -23.66
N VAL A 433 -34.18 -4.24 -23.21
CA VAL A 433 -34.60 -4.50 -21.81
C VAL A 433 -34.53 -5.99 -21.53
N ASN A 434 -33.90 -6.38 -20.41
CA ASN A 434 -33.64 -7.77 -20.03
C ASN A 434 -32.87 -8.60 -21.09
N GLY A 435 -32.18 -7.94 -22.01
CA GLY A 435 -31.34 -8.59 -23.02
C GLY A 435 -29.96 -8.97 -22.51
N ASN A 436 -29.34 -9.94 -23.19
CA ASN A 436 -28.00 -10.45 -22.87
C ASN A 436 -26.89 -9.84 -23.73
N PHE A 437 -27.24 -9.05 -24.75
CA PHE A 437 -26.28 -8.37 -25.62
C PHE A 437 -26.06 -6.95 -25.15
N THR A 438 -24.81 -6.53 -25.05
CA THR A 438 -24.39 -5.23 -24.52
C THR A 438 -23.88 -4.30 -25.62
N TRP A 439 -23.88 -2.99 -25.35
CA TRP A 439 -23.26 -2.01 -26.25
C TRP A 439 -21.75 -2.20 -26.37
N ALA A 440 -21.07 -2.70 -25.33
CA ALA A 440 -19.66 -3.07 -25.37
C ALA A 440 -19.39 -4.13 -26.45
N GLU A 441 -20.19 -5.20 -26.52
CA GLU A 441 -20.06 -6.21 -27.55
C GLU A 441 -20.34 -5.65 -28.95
N ALA A 442 -21.42 -4.88 -29.10
CA ALA A 442 -21.87 -4.41 -30.40
C ALA A 442 -20.98 -3.31 -31.01
N THR A 443 -20.24 -2.57 -30.17
CA THR A 443 -19.32 -1.50 -30.57
C THR A 443 -17.84 -1.88 -30.44
N ARG A 444 -17.54 -3.14 -30.08
CA ARG A 444 -16.16 -3.60 -29.80
C ARG A 444 -15.47 -2.70 -28.76
N GLY A 445 -16.05 -2.63 -27.57
CA GLY A 445 -15.56 -1.84 -26.46
C GLY A 445 -15.57 -0.32 -26.70
N GLY A 446 -16.48 0.18 -27.54
CA GLY A 446 -16.56 1.59 -27.91
C GLY A 446 -15.67 2.02 -29.07
N THR A 447 -14.86 1.13 -29.64
CA THR A 447 -13.99 1.47 -30.79
C THR A 447 -14.74 1.61 -32.12
N ARG A 448 -15.97 1.10 -32.19
CA ARG A 448 -16.83 1.09 -33.38
C ARG A 448 -18.18 1.71 -33.04
N MET A 449 -18.18 3.02 -32.82
CA MET A 449 -19.40 3.75 -32.49
C MET A 449 -20.29 3.92 -33.73
N PRO A 450 -21.62 3.71 -33.61
CA PRO A 450 -22.53 3.93 -34.72
C PRO A 450 -22.59 5.42 -35.08
N PRO A 451 -22.44 5.80 -36.37
CA PRO A 451 -22.28 7.19 -36.78
C PRO A 451 -23.59 7.98 -36.81
N ASN A 452 -24.73 7.29 -36.79
CA ASN A 452 -26.04 7.91 -36.92
C ASN A 452 -27.15 7.04 -36.27
N GLN A 453 -28.31 7.66 -36.08
CA GLN A 453 -29.46 7.01 -35.46
C GLN A 453 -29.95 5.79 -36.25
N ALA A 454 -29.87 5.80 -37.57
CA ALA A 454 -30.30 4.66 -38.39
C ALA A 454 -29.48 3.40 -38.11
N THR A 455 -28.18 3.56 -37.83
CA THR A 455 -27.28 2.46 -37.42
C THR A 455 -27.61 1.98 -36.00
N VAL A 456 -27.87 2.90 -35.06
CA VAL A 456 -28.32 2.55 -33.70
C VAL A 456 -29.62 1.74 -33.74
N ASP A 457 -30.61 2.21 -34.51
CA ASP A 457 -31.89 1.53 -34.66
C ASP A 457 -31.71 0.16 -35.33
N ALA A 458 -30.77 0.03 -36.27
CA ALA A 458 -30.39 -1.24 -36.89
C ALA A 458 -29.78 -2.23 -35.90
N MET A 459 -28.88 -1.75 -35.04
CA MET A 459 -28.28 -2.55 -33.96
C MET A 459 -29.33 -3.02 -32.95
N VAL A 460 -30.26 -2.14 -32.55
CA VAL A 460 -31.37 -2.53 -31.65
C VAL A 460 -32.27 -3.59 -32.30
N ARG A 461 -32.55 -3.49 -33.62
CA ARG A 461 -33.34 -4.51 -34.34
C ARG A 461 -32.67 -5.88 -34.34
N ILE A 462 -31.39 -5.96 -34.75
CA ILE A 462 -30.69 -7.26 -34.76
C ILE A 462 -30.49 -7.80 -33.35
N ALA A 463 -30.27 -6.95 -32.32
CA ALA A 463 -30.22 -7.39 -30.92
C ALA A 463 -31.53 -8.06 -30.46
N THR A 464 -32.67 -7.49 -30.85
CA THR A 464 -34.00 -8.04 -30.54
C THR A 464 -34.18 -9.43 -31.16
N LEU A 465 -33.84 -9.58 -32.44
CA LEU A 465 -33.96 -10.87 -33.13
C LEU A 465 -32.94 -11.89 -32.62
N ALA A 466 -31.70 -11.48 -32.38
CA ALA A 466 -30.66 -12.33 -31.85
C ALA A 466 -30.99 -12.84 -30.44
N GLN A 467 -31.69 -12.04 -29.61
CA GLN A 467 -32.14 -12.49 -28.29
C GLN A 467 -33.13 -13.65 -28.42
N GLN A 468 -34.09 -13.56 -29.34
CA GLN A 468 -35.02 -14.68 -29.60
C GLN A 468 -34.27 -15.95 -30.05
N ALA A 469 -33.20 -15.78 -30.84
CA ALA A 469 -32.35 -16.89 -31.28
C ALA A 469 -31.56 -17.51 -30.12
N ARG A 470 -31.02 -16.67 -29.24
CA ARG A 470 -30.33 -17.07 -28.01
C ARG A 470 -31.26 -17.84 -27.08
N ASP A 471 -32.47 -17.33 -26.84
CA ASP A 471 -33.46 -17.94 -25.96
C ASP A 471 -33.89 -19.32 -26.49
N ARG A 472 -34.08 -19.44 -27.81
CA ARG A 472 -34.45 -20.72 -28.44
C ARG A 472 -33.33 -21.76 -28.40
N LEU A 473 -32.08 -21.33 -28.56
CA LEU A 473 -30.93 -22.23 -28.49
C LEU A 473 -30.52 -22.57 -27.05
N GLY A 474 -30.99 -21.79 -26.07
CA GLY A 474 -30.74 -22.00 -24.65
C GLY A 474 -29.26 -21.90 -24.26
N ARG A 475 -28.45 -21.19 -25.05
CA ARG A 475 -27.00 -21.11 -24.88
C ARG A 475 -26.45 -19.71 -25.13
N PRO A 476 -25.35 -19.33 -24.46
CA PRO A 476 -24.68 -18.07 -24.72
C PRO A 476 -24.13 -17.94 -26.14
N PHE A 477 -24.35 -16.76 -26.73
CA PHE A 477 -23.73 -16.34 -27.98
C PHE A 477 -22.49 -15.52 -27.66
N HIS A 478 -21.35 -15.90 -28.24
CA HIS A 478 -20.10 -15.16 -28.14
C HIS A 478 -19.93 -14.30 -29.39
N ILE A 479 -20.12 -12.98 -29.26
CA ILE A 479 -20.07 -12.05 -30.38
C ILE A 479 -18.62 -11.79 -30.80
N THR A 480 -18.28 -12.05 -32.07
CA THR A 480 -16.97 -11.75 -32.64
C THR A 480 -16.97 -10.46 -33.45
N SER A 481 -18.10 -10.12 -34.06
CA SER A 481 -18.27 -8.88 -34.82
C SER A 481 -19.73 -8.46 -34.84
N TRP A 482 -19.97 -7.15 -34.81
CA TRP A 482 -21.29 -6.54 -34.96
C TRP A 482 -21.19 -5.35 -35.91
N TYR A 483 -21.25 -4.11 -35.43
CA TYR A 483 -21.08 -2.95 -36.29
C TYR A 483 -19.63 -2.87 -36.79
N ARG A 484 -19.46 -2.65 -38.09
CA ARG A 484 -18.15 -2.42 -38.73
C ARG A 484 -18.19 -1.11 -39.52
N PRO A 485 -17.43 -0.08 -39.09
CA PRO A 485 -17.12 1.06 -39.93
C PRO A 485 -16.63 0.64 -41.33
N ALA A 486 -16.93 1.45 -42.35
CA ALA A 486 -16.71 1.07 -43.75
C ALA A 486 -15.22 0.83 -44.08
N ASP A 487 -14.32 1.60 -43.46
CA ASP A 487 -12.86 1.46 -43.52
C ASP A 487 -12.41 0.14 -42.89
N ILE A 488 -12.88 -0.19 -41.68
CA ILE A 488 -12.58 -1.46 -41.01
C ILE A 488 -13.12 -2.64 -41.83
N ASN A 489 -14.33 -2.53 -42.38
CA ASN A 489 -14.91 -3.58 -43.22
C ASN A 489 -14.05 -3.83 -44.48
N ARG A 490 -13.51 -2.77 -45.11
CA ARG A 490 -12.60 -2.90 -46.26
C ARG A 490 -11.29 -3.58 -45.86
N GLN A 491 -10.70 -3.22 -44.73
CA GLN A 491 -9.44 -3.81 -44.24
C GLN A 491 -9.56 -5.31 -43.99
N VAL A 492 -10.70 -5.79 -43.50
CA VAL A 492 -10.94 -7.23 -43.27
C VAL A 492 -11.43 -7.97 -44.52
N GLY A 493 -11.41 -7.34 -45.69
CA GLY A 493 -11.87 -7.94 -46.96
C GLY A 493 -13.38 -8.17 -47.02
N GLY A 494 -14.18 -7.42 -46.25
CA GLY A 494 -15.63 -7.52 -46.24
C GLY A 494 -16.28 -7.01 -47.53
N ALA A 495 -17.43 -7.58 -47.88
CA ALA A 495 -18.20 -7.14 -49.05
C ALA A 495 -18.62 -5.66 -48.94
N SER A 496 -18.66 -4.95 -50.07
CA SER A 496 -19.00 -3.51 -50.13
C SER A 496 -20.41 -3.20 -49.60
N ASN A 497 -21.35 -4.13 -49.76
CA ASN A 497 -22.73 -4.03 -49.26
C ASN A 497 -22.95 -4.87 -47.98
N SER A 498 -21.92 -5.00 -47.14
CA SER A 498 -22.02 -5.80 -45.91
C SER A 498 -23.03 -5.20 -44.92
N ARG A 499 -23.87 -6.06 -44.36
CA ARG A 499 -24.86 -5.71 -43.32
C ARG A 499 -24.19 -5.22 -42.02
N HIS A 500 -22.94 -5.61 -41.76
CA HIS A 500 -22.17 -5.05 -40.64
C HIS A 500 -21.94 -3.54 -40.76
N ILE A 501 -21.89 -2.98 -41.97
CA ILE A 501 -21.75 -1.53 -42.21
C ILE A 501 -23.05 -0.79 -41.88
N VAL A 502 -24.18 -1.46 -41.97
CA VAL A 502 -25.50 -0.90 -41.61
C VAL A 502 -25.79 -1.09 -40.11
N GLY A 503 -25.09 -2.01 -39.44
CA GLY A 503 -25.24 -2.30 -38.01
C GLY A 503 -26.28 -3.39 -37.70
N ASP A 504 -26.89 -4.01 -38.70
CA ASP A 504 -27.94 -5.03 -38.53
C ASP A 504 -27.44 -6.46 -38.66
N ALA A 505 -26.14 -6.71 -38.44
CA ALA A 505 -25.53 -8.04 -38.53
C ALA A 505 -24.62 -8.37 -37.37
N ILE A 506 -24.56 -9.65 -37.03
CA ILE A 506 -23.67 -10.25 -36.04
C ILE A 506 -22.94 -11.46 -36.61
N ASP A 507 -21.66 -11.57 -36.28
CA ASP A 507 -20.87 -12.78 -36.40
C ASP A 507 -20.62 -13.30 -34.98
N PHE A 508 -20.86 -14.58 -34.73
CA PHE A 508 -20.79 -15.18 -33.39
C PHE A 508 -20.51 -16.69 -33.45
N TYR A 509 -20.18 -17.26 -32.29
CA TYR A 509 -20.14 -18.70 -32.06
C TYR A 509 -20.85 -19.07 -30.75
N ILE A 510 -21.12 -20.36 -30.56
CA ILE A 510 -21.72 -20.92 -29.35
C ILE A 510 -20.87 -22.13 -28.93
N ASP A 511 -20.47 -22.16 -27.67
CA ASP A 511 -19.68 -23.27 -27.14
C ASP A 511 -20.44 -24.61 -27.26
N GLY A 512 -19.76 -25.58 -27.85
CA GLY A 512 -20.27 -26.92 -28.11
C GLY A 512 -21.18 -27.07 -29.33
N LEU A 513 -21.39 -26.02 -30.14
CA LEU A 513 -22.13 -26.10 -31.41
C LEU A 513 -21.27 -25.66 -32.59
N SER A 514 -21.25 -26.48 -33.65
CA SER A 514 -20.70 -26.08 -34.94
C SER A 514 -21.62 -25.09 -35.66
N GLY A 515 -21.06 -24.29 -36.56
CA GLY A 515 -21.83 -23.39 -37.43
C GLY A 515 -22.86 -24.13 -38.29
N ASN A 516 -22.63 -25.41 -38.60
CA ASN A 516 -23.66 -26.24 -39.25
C ASN A 516 -24.85 -26.54 -38.33
N GLN A 517 -24.60 -26.87 -37.06
CA GLN A 517 -25.68 -27.12 -36.09
C GLN A 517 -26.47 -25.85 -35.82
N ILE A 518 -25.78 -24.71 -35.66
CA ILE A 518 -26.41 -23.39 -35.50
C ILE A 518 -27.25 -23.07 -36.73
N TYR A 519 -26.69 -23.23 -37.93
CA TYR A 519 -27.39 -22.97 -39.18
C TYR A 519 -28.69 -23.77 -39.29
N TRP A 520 -28.65 -25.09 -39.07
CA TRP A 520 -29.83 -25.93 -39.21
C TRP A 520 -30.87 -25.70 -38.10
N ALA A 521 -30.45 -25.27 -36.91
CA ALA A 521 -31.37 -24.91 -35.84
C ALA A 521 -32.09 -23.57 -36.09
N LEU A 522 -31.46 -22.64 -36.80
CA LEU A 522 -31.99 -21.30 -37.05
C LEU A 522 -32.68 -21.16 -38.42
N ASP A 523 -32.24 -21.89 -39.44
CA ASP A 523 -32.73 -21.78 -40.82
C ASP A 523 -34.26 -21.79 -40.96
N PRO A 524 -35.02 -22.69 -40.29
CA PRO A 524 -36.46 -22.80 -40.49
C PRO A 524 -37.25 -21.53 -40.17
N TRP A 525 -36.77 -20.70 -39.25
CA TRP A 525 -37.54 -19.60 -38.68
C TRP A 525 -36.80 -18.24 -38.72
N TRP A 526 -35.50 -18.21 -38.98
CA TRP A 526 -34.76 -16.96 -39.03
C TRP A 526 -35.21 -16.08 -40.22
N PRO A 527 -35.72 -14.86 -39.97
CA PRO A 527 -36.38 -14.06 -41.00
C PRO A 527 -35.40 -13.31 -41.91
N GLY A 528 -34.16 -13.08 -41.47
CA GLY A 528 -33.15 -12.32 -42.22
C GLY A 528 -32.09 -13.19 -42.88
N GLY A 529 -30.88 -12.67 -43.01
CA GLY A 529 -29.74 -13.42 -43.53
C GLY A 529 -29.14 -14.38 -42.51
N LEU A 530 -28.78 -15.58 -42.95
CA LEU A 530 -28.10 -16.60 -42.15
C LEU A 530 -26.97 -17.21 -42.97
N GLY A 531 -25.75 -17.11 -42.45
CA GLY A 531 -24.53 -17.57 -43.10
C GLY A 531 -23.72 -18.51 -42.22
N ARG A 532 -22.96 -19.41 -42.85
CA ARG A 532 -21.99 -20.31 -42.19
C ARG A 532 -20.68 -20.33 -42.97
N TYR A 533 -19.57 -20.59 -42.27
CA TYR A 533 -18.23 -20.53 -42.83
C TYR A 533 -17.56 -21.90 -42.83
N THR A 534 -16.96 -22.32 -43.96
CA THR A 534 -16.21 -23.59 -44.05
C THR A 534 -14.83 -23.46 -43.42
N ARG A 535 -14.19 -22.30 -43.54
CA ARG A 535 -12.86 -22.04 -42.95
C ARG A 535 -12.92 -21.84 -41.43
N PHE A 536 -14.04 -21.35 -40.91
CA PHE A 536 -14.28 -21.13 -39.48
C PHE A 536 -15.52 -21.93 -39.07
N SER A 537 -15.34 -23.22 -38.81
CA SER A 537 -16.41 -24.20 -38.66
C SER A 537 -17.40 -23.93 -37.52
N SER A 538 -17.03 -23.10 -36.55
CA SER A 538 -17.88 -22.68 -35.41
C SER A 538 -18.53 -21.31 -35.60
N LEU A 539 -18.08 -20.52 -36.59
CA LEU A 539 -18.57 -19.16 -36.82
C LEU A 539 -19.88 -19.19 -37.60
N SER A 540 -20.84 -18.39 -37.15
CA SER A 540 -22.12 -18.17 -37.80
C SER A 540 -22.39 -16.69 -38.00
N HIS A 541 -23.16 -16.36 -39.03
CA HIS A 541 -23.60 -15.01 -39.34
C HIS A 541 -25.11 -14.91 -39.26
N LEU A 542 -25.62 -13.85 -38.63
CA LEU A 542 -27.02 -13.45 -38.68
C LEU A 542 -27.13 -11.98 -39.07
N ASP A 543 -28.10 -11.64 -39.89
CA ASP A 543 -28.51 -10.26 -40.10
C ASP A 543 -30.03 -10.10 -40.20
N ALA A 544 -30.49 -8.84 -40.14
CA ALA A 544 -31.89 -8.46 -40.17
C ALA A 544 -32.32 -7.78 -41.48
N ARG A 545 -31.77 -8.21 -42.64
CA ARG A 545 -31.95 -7.54 -43.96
C ARG A 545 -33.38 -7.50 -44.56
N GLY A 546 -34.42 -7.77 -43.78
CA GLY A 546 -35.82 -7.66 -44.18
C GLY A 546 -36.34 -8.78 -45.10
N TYR A 547 -35.46 -9.66 -45.57
CA TYR A 547 -35.80 -10.84 -46.36
C TYR A 547 -34.86 -12.00 -46.05
N ARG A 548 -35.31 -13.23 -46.33
CA ARG A 548 -34.56 -14.46 -46.10
C ARG A 548 -33.40 -14.57 -47.09
N ALA A 549 -32.17 -14.70 -46.59
CA ALA A 549 -30.97 -14.95 -47.39
C ALA A 549 -30.10 -16.04 -46.75
N ARG A 550 -29.51 -16.93 -47.56
CA ARG A 550 -28.70 -18.06 -47.08
C ARG A 550 -27.43 -18.20 -47.91
N TRP A 551 -26.29 -18.39 -47.25
CA TRP A 551 -25.02 -18.60 -47.94
C TRP A 551 -24.05 -19.46 -47.13
N ARG A 552 -23.05 -19.97 -47.85
CA ARG A 552 -21.90 -20.70 -47.30
C ARG A 552 -20.64 -20.03 -47.86
N HIS A 553 -19.73 -19.63 -46.98
CA HIS A 553 -18.47 -18.97 -47.36
C HIS A 553 -17.24 -19.78 -46.97
#